data_AF-A0A0P0CVU7-F1
#
_entry.id   AF-A0A0P0CVU7-F1
#
_cell.length_a   1.000
_cell.length_b   1.000
_cell.length_c   1.000
_cell.angle_alpha   90.00
_cell.angle_beta   90.00
_cell.angle_gamma   90.00
#
_symmetry.space_group_name_H-M   'P 1'
#
loop_
_entity.id
_entity.type
_entity.pdbx_description
1 polymer ?
#
loop_
_entity_poly.entity_id
_entity_poly.type
_entity_poly.pdbx_seq_one_letter_code
_entity_poly.pdbx_strand_id
1 'polypeptide(L)'
;MKNILPVVLLLSVLFASCQANGDKPTDGASAKKEIDVVLCEFSSTDSATAMSRLQGKWELRGIKTNYMGAQEDEFLTGDKIGEAKSLTFFENGEYEEHVNGRLQGERQSFKIVGQSLPPVGYQFWFCDENTLVINNVIADGATEVFIRQ
;
A
#
# COMPACT_ATOMS: atom_id res chain seq x y z
N MET A 1 65.18 25.10 36.16
CA MET A 1 63.94 25.87 36.39
C MET A 1 63.32 26.21 35.04
N LYS A 2 61.99 26.03 34.91
CA LYS A 2 61.05 26.49 33.85
C LYS A 2 61.33 26.00 32.43
N ASN A 3 60.61 24.98 31.94
CA ASN A 3 59.26 25.03 31.33
C ASN A 3 59.18 25.97 30.13
N ILE A 4 58.78 25.45 28.96
CA ILE A 4 57.51 25.74 28.24
C ILE A 4 57.57 25.08 26.83
N LEU A 5 56.73 24.06 26.64
CA LEU A 5 56.12 23.55 25.39
C LEU A 5 55.24 24.66 24.72
N PRO A 6 54.63 24.56 23.50
CA PRO A 6 54.45 23.39 22.63
C PRO A 6 54.39 23.68 21.10
N VAL A 7 53.97 22.65 20.34
CA VAL A 7 53.25 22.65 19.05
C VAL A 7 54.06 22.88 17.77
N VAL A 8 54.19 21.83 16.94
CA VAL A 8 53.56 21.77 15.60
C VAL A 8 53.28 20.30 15.24
N LEU A 9 52.00 20.02 15.04
CA LEU A 9 51.45 18.83 14.40
C LEU A 9 51.59 19.02 12.88
N LEU A 10 52.00 17.97 12.14
CA LEU A 10 51.47 17.59 10.82
C LEU A 10 52.31 16.42 10.29
N LEU A 11 51.74 15.21 10.40
CA LEU A 11 52.25 14.02 9.72
C LEU A 11 51.90 14.12 8.22
N SER A 12 52.94 14.07 7.41
CA SER A 12 52.91 13.83 5.97
C SER A 12 53.02 12.32 5.68
N VAL A 13 52.09 11.76 4.89
CA VAL A 13 52.29 10.53 4.09
C VAL A 13 51.38 10.65 2.87
N LEU A 14 51.90 11.12 1.74
CA LEU A 14 52.45 10.38 0.59
C LEU A 14 51.43 9.64 -0.29
N PHE A 15 51.58 9.95 -1.58
CA PHE A 15 51.02 9.36 -2.79
C PHE A 15 50.90 7.83 -2.79
N ALA A 16 49.79 7.34 -3.36
CA ALA A 16 49.78 6.16 -4.21
C ALA A 16 48.68 6.31 -5.28
N SER A 17 49.14 6.49 -6.51
CA SER A 17 48.39 6.46 -7.77
C SER A 17 48.00 5.01 -8.12
N CYS A 18 46.73 4.79 -8.46
CA CYS A 18 46.30 3.66 -9.32
C CYS A 18 45.10 4.12 -10.16
N GLN A 19 45.34 4.47 -11.43
CA GLN A 19 44.34 4.36 -12.48
C GLN A 19 44.30 2.89 -12.93
N ALA A 20 43.13 2.26 -12.85
CA ALA A 20 42.79 1.08 -13.64
C ALA A 20 41.28 1.12 -13.92
N ASN A 21 40.92 1.20 -15.21
CA ASN A 21 39.55 1.05 -15.70
C ASN A 21 38.97 -0.30 -15.26
N GLY A 22 37.73 -0.30 -14.77
CA GLY A 22 36.95 -1.51 -14.49
C GLY A 22 35.60 -1.20 -13.85
N ASP A 23 34.55 -1.29 -14.66
CA ASP A 23 33.12 -1.55 -14.38
C ASP A 23 32.47 -1.26 -12.99
N LYS A 24 31.52 -0.30 -13.01
CA LYS A 24 30.25 -0.14 -12.22
C LYS A 24 30.28 -0.07 -10.67
N PRO A 25 29.23 0.46 -9.99
CA PRO A 25 27.99 1.04 -10.50
C PRO A 25 27.75 2.51 -10.07
N THR A 26 27.23 3.31 -10.99
CA THR A 26 26.45 4.51 -10.69
C THR A 26 25.37 4.15 -9.68
N ASP A 27 25.42 4.79 -8.52
CA ASP A 27 24.34 4.87 -7.56
C ASP A 27 23.05 5.22 -8.31
N GLY A 28 22.22 4.19 -8.49
CA GLY A 28 20.87 4.38 -8.96
C GLY A 28 20.19 5.25 -7.94
N ALA A 29 19.83 6.47 -8.35
CA ALA A 29 18.86 7.29 -7.66
C ALA A 29 17.67 6.38 -7.35
N SER A 30 17.56 5.97 -6.08
CA SER A 30 16.36 5.32 -5.58
C SER A 30 15.29 6.38 -5.73
N ALA A 31 14.50 6.27 -6.80
CA ALA A 31 13.34 7.10 -7.01
C ALA A 31 12.54 6.97 -5.73
N LYS A 32 12.48 8.06 -4.94
CA LYS A 32 11.55 8.19 -3.83
C LYS A 32 10.19 7.95 -4.45
N LYS A 33 9.70 6.72 -4.30
CA LYS A 33 8.32 6.38 -4.58
C LYS A 33 7.55 7.22 -3.56
N GLU A 34 6.95 8.28 -4.05
CA GLU A 34 6.09 9.15 -3.25
C GLU A 34 4.96 8.25 -2.73
N ILE A 35 5.06 7.86 -1.46
CA ILE A 35 4.03 7.11 -0.76
C ILE A 35 2.99 8.18 -0.45
N ASP A 36 1.90 8.19 -1.20
CA ASP A 36 0.79 9.09 -0.94
C ASP A 36 0.06 8.53 0.29
N VAL A 37 0.31 9.13 1.45
CA VAL A 37 -0.28 8.70 2.70
C VAL A 37 -1.70 9.26 2.75
N VAL A 38 -2.69 8.42 2.48
CA VAL A 38 -4.10 8.80 2.64
C VAL A 38 -4.49 8.50 4.09
N LEU A 39 -4.73 9.57 4.85
CA LEU A 39 -5.36 9.47 6.17
C LEU A 39 -6.83 9.11 5.97
N CYS A 40 -7.22 7.92 6.41
CA CYS A 40 -8.58 7.43 6.25
C CYS A 40 -9.45 7.79 7.47
N GLU A 41 -10.42 8.67 7.28
CA GLU A 41 -11.56 8.76 8.19
C GLU A 41 -12.66 7.81 7.70
N PHE A 42 -12.86 6.71 8.42
CA PHE A 42 -13.86 5.73 8.05
C PHE A 42 -15.28 6.30 8.15
N SER A 43 -15.99 6.30 7.02
CA SER A 43 -17.39 6.71 6.99
C SER A 43 -18.34 5.51 7.01
N SER A 44 -19.33 5.54 7.91
CA SER A 44 -20.48 4.64 7.82
C SER A 44 -21.44 5.15 6.74
N THR A 45 -21.80 4.30 5.79
CA THR A 45 -22.71 4.64 4.69
C THR A 45 -23.89 3.67 4.68
N ASP A 46 -25.09 4.12 4.34
CA ASP A 46 -26.26 3.24 4.19
C ASP A 46 -26.09 2.28 3.00
N SER A 47 -26.81 1.15 2.99
CA SER A 47 -26.64 0.12 1.96
C SER A 47 -26.89 0.60 0.53
N ALA A 48 -27.79 1.56 0.30
CA ALA A 48 -28.10 2.05 -1.05
C ALA A 48 -26.95 2.93 -1.57
N THR A 49 -26.49 3.86 -0.74
CA THR A 49 -25.32 4.70 -1.06
C THR A 49 -24.06 3.84 -1.20
N ALA A 50 -23.87 2.83 -0.36
CA ALA A 50 -22.74 1.92 -0.44
C ALA A 50 -22.74 1.11 -1.74
N MET A 51 -23.91 0.65 -2.20
CA MET A 51 -24.04 -0.06 -3.48
C MET A 51 -23.62 0.83 -4.65
N SER A 52 -24.18 2.06 -4.71
CA SER A 52 -23.80 3.03 -5.74
C SER A 52 -22.32 3.36 -5.70
N ARG A 53 -21.73 3.52 -4.52
CA ARG A 53 -20.30 3.82 -4.38
C ARG A 53 -19.41 2.64 -4.77
N LEU A 54 -19.76 1.40 -4.42
CA LEU A 54 -18.95 0.22 -4.74
C LEU A 54 -18.84 -0.03 -6.24
N GLN A 55 -19.86 0.35 -7.04
CA GLN A 55 -19.88 0.10 -8.47
C GLN A 55 -18.61 0.61 -9.18
N GLY A 56 -18.11 -0.20 -10.10
CA GLY A 56 -16.92 0.09 -10.89
C GLY A 56 -15.72 -0.79 -10.55
N LYS A 57 -14.59 -0.46 -11.17
CA LYS A 57 -13.32 -1.17 -11.01
C LYS A 57 -12.45 -0.49 -9.96
N TRP A 58 -11.81 -1.30 -9.13
CA TRP A 58 -10.95 -0.92 -8.02
C TRP A 58 -9.63 -1.65 -8.15
N GLU A 59 -8.51 -0.93 -8.04
CA GLU A 59 -7.17 -1.50 -8.15
C GLU A 59 -6.42 -1.44 -6.84
N LEU A 60 -5.77 -2.54 -6.47
CA LEU A 60 -4.99 -2.64 -5.24
C LEU A 60 -3.81 -1.67 -5.27
N ARG A 61 -3.68 -0.84 -4.24
CA ARG A 61 -2.59 0.13 -4.07
C ARG A 61 -1.86 0.02 -2.73
N GLY A 62 -2.36 -0.78 -1.79
CA GLY A 62 -1.66 -1.05 -0.52
C GLY A 62 -2.19 -2.28 0.21
N ILE A 63 -1.34 -2.89 1.03
CA ILE A 63 -1.69 -4.03 1.90
C ILE A 63 -1.15 -3.77 3.31
N LYS A 64 -2.01 -3.88 4.33
CA LYS A 64 -1.64 -3.88 5.74
C LYS A 64 -2.03 -5.22 6.38
N THR A 65 -1.03 -5.97 6.87
CA THR A 65 -1.27 -7.17 7.67
C THR A 65 -1.96 -6.78 8.98
N ASN A 66 -3.19 -7.26 9.16
CA ASN A 66 -4.00 -7.21 10.38
C ASN A 66 -4.37 -5.81 10.91
N TYR A 67 -5.48 -5.27 10.40
CA TYR A 67 -6.16 -4.14 11.03
C TYR A 67 -7.14 -4.64 12.11
N MET A 68 -6.96 -4.22 13.36
CA MET A 68 -7.87 -4.47 14.49
C MET A 68 -8.26 -3.18 15.23
N GLY A 69 -8.50 -2.07 14.51
CA GLY A 69 -9.27 -0.93 15.03
C GLY A 69 -8.69 -0.11 16.20
N ALA A 70 -7.40 -0.23 16.52
CA ALA A 70 -6.82 0.36 17.75
C ALA A 70 -5.82 1.51 17.55
N GLN A 71 -5.49 1.90 16.32
CA GLN A 71 -4.56 3.01 16.05
C GLN A 71 -5.12 3.98 14.99
N GLU A 72 -4.79 5.26 15.16
CA GLU A 72 -4.97 6.31 14.14
C GLU A 72 -4.16 5.88 12.91
N ASP A 73 -4.85 5.38 11.89
CA ASP A 73 -4.23 4.53 10.89
C ASP A 73 -3.99 5.27 9.57
N GLU A 74 -2.72 5.54 9.31
CA GLU A 74 -2.19 5.89 8.00
C GLU A 74 -2.30 4.66 7.10
N PHE A 75 -3.23 4.68 6.14
CA PHE A 75 -3.27 3.68 5.07
C PHE A 75 -2.21 4.09 4.05
N LEU A 76 -0.99 3.57 4.21
CA LEU A 76 0.11 3.85 3.30
C LEU A 76 -0.21 3.26 1.91
N THR A 77 -0.64 4.10 0.96
CA THR A 77 -0.70 3.71 -0.44
C THR A 77 0.74 3.65 -0.96
N GLY A 78 1.37 2.48 -0.85
CA GLY A 78 2.77 2.32 -1.27
C GLY A 78 3.52 1.17 -0.63
N ASP A 79 3.12 0.75 0.58
CA ASP A 79 3.79 -0.34 1.28
C ASP A 79 3.18 -1.69 0.90
N LYS A 80 4.01 -2.52 0.25
CA LYS A 80 3.72 -3.88 -0.23
C LYS A 80 2.54 -3.95 -1.20
N ILE A 81 2.81 -3.59 -2.46
CA ILE A 81 1.98 -4.08 -3.56
C ILE A 81 2.29 -5.58 -3.66
N GLY A 82 1.37 -6.43 -3.20
CA GLY A 82 1.39 -7.86 -3.45
C GLY A 82 1.22 -8.14 -4.95
N GLU A 83 0.61 -9.27 -5.29
CA GLU A 83 0.21 -9.49 -6.69
C GLU A 83 -0.77 -8.41 -7.16
N ALA A 84 -0.70 -8.05 -8.45
CA ALA A 84 -1.58 -7.03 -8.99
C ALA A 84 -3.03 -7.52 -8.90
N LYS A 85 -3.84 -6.91 -8.04
CA LYS A 85 -5.23 -7.31 -7.79
C LYS A 85 -6.19 -6.21 -8.20
N SER A 86 -7.33 -6.58 -8.77
CA SER A 86 -8.45 -5.67 -8.98
C SER A 86 -9.78 -6.31 -8.66
N LEU A 87 -10.69 -5.53 -8.10
CA LEU A 87 -12.09 -5.91 -7.86
C LEU A 87 -12.99 -5.11 -8.81
N THR A 88 -14.00 -5.74 -9.39
CA THR A 88 -15.04 -5.04 -10.15
C THR A 88 -16.39 -5.37 -9.55
N PHE A 89 -17.13 -4.35 -9.13
CA PHE A 89 -18.50 -4.50 -8.64
C PHE A 89 -19.48 -3.99 -9.72
N PHE A 90 -20.47 -4.82 -10.02
CA PHE A 90 -21.46 -4.57 -11.07
C PHE A 90 -22.78 -4.09 -10.47
N GLU A 91 -23.56 -3.35 -11.27
CA GLU A 91 -24.86 -2.79 -10.85
C GLU A 91 -25.87 -3.86 -10.41
N ASN A 92 -25.76 -5.07 -10.95
CA ASN A 92 -26.62 -6.20 -10.62
C ASN A 92 -26.27 -6.89 -9.28
N GLY A 93 -25.33 -6.34 -8.51
CA GLY A 93 -24.90 -6.92 -7.24
C GLY A 93 -24.00 -8.16 -7.42
N GLU A 94 -23.25 -8.22 -8.51
CA GLU A 94 -22.20 -9.20 -8.73
C GLU A 94 -20.81 -8.56 -8.63
N TYR A 95 -19.79 -9.37 -8.38
CA TYR A 95 -18.41 -8.91 -8.38
C TYR A 95 -17.45 -9.94 -9.00
N GLU A 96 -16.32 -9.44 -9.46
CA GLU A 96 -15.18 -10.24 -9.95
C GLU A 96 -13.89 -9.81 -9.26
N GLU A 97 -13.06 -10.78 -8.91
CA GLU A 97 -11.68 -10.56 -8.50
C GLU A 97 -10.74 -10.99 -9.63
N HIS A 98 -9.77 -10.13 -9.97
CA HIS A 98 -8.67 -10.49 -10.86
C HIS A 98 -7.35 -10.36 -10.11
N VAL A 99 -6.47 -11.35 -10.26
CA VAL A 99 -5.11 -11.34 -9.74
C VAL A 99 -4.15 -11.60 -10.89
N ASN A 100 -3.15 -10.75 -11.04
CA ASN A 100 -2.22 -10.69 -12.18
C ASN A 100 -2.95 -10.73 -13.55
N GLY A 101 -4.07 -10.01 -13.64
CA GLY A 101 -4.90 -9.94 -14.84
C GLY A 101 -5.75 -11.19 -15.13
N ARG A 102 -5.76 -12.18 -14.23
CA ARG A 102 -6.54 -13.41 -14.38
C ARG A 102 -7.71 -13.41 -13.42
N LEU A 103 -8.91 -13.70 -13.94
CA LEU A 103 -10.11 -13.89 -13.13
C LEU A 103 -9.89 -15.00 -12.10
N GLN A 104 -10.22 -14.72 -10.85
CA GLN A 104 -10.15 -15.66 -9.73
C GLN A 104 -11.53 -16.30 -9.54
N GLY A 105 -11.64 -17.58 -9.94
CA GLY A 105 -12.91 -18.31 -9.85
C GLY A 105 -13.95 -17.81 -10.86
N GLU A 106 -15.21 -17.87 -10.45
CA GLU A 106 -16.35 -17.38 -11.23
C GLU A 106 -16.84 -16.04 -10.67
N ARG A 107 -17.63 -15.31 -11.46
CA ARG A 107 -18.33 -14.12 -10.98
C ARG A 107 -19.30 -14.50 -9.86
N GLN A 108 -19.31 -13.73 -8.78
CA GLN A 108 -20.08 -14.05 -7.57
C GLN A 108 -21.06 -12.93 -7.24
N SER A 109 -22.27 -13.29 -6.81
CA SER A 109 -23.20 -12.30 -6.24
C SER A 109 -22.72 -11.84 -4.86
N PHE A 110 -23.03 -10.60 -4.49
CA PHE A 110 -22.83 -10.05 -3.16
C PHE A 110 -24.07 -9.28 -2.69
N LYS A 111 -24.17 -9.08 -1.38
CA LYS A 111 -25.16 -8.19 -0.75
C LYS A 111 -24.42 -7.26 0.19
N ILE A 112 -25.03 -6.12 0.52
CA ILE A 112 -24.50 -5.20 1.53
C ILE A 112 -25.31 -5.36 2.80
N VAL A 113 -24.67 -5.85 3.86
CA VAL A 113 -25.25 -6.01 5.19
C VAL A 113 -24.34 -5.31 6.20
N GLY A 114 -24.69 -4.07 6.55
CA GLY A 114 -23.78 -3.20 7.29
C GLY A 114 -22.49 -2.96 6.49
N GLN A 115 -21.35 -3.24 7.11
CA GLN A 115 -20.02 -3.13 6.49
C GLN A 115 -19.53 -4.46 5.90
N SER A 116 -20.42 -5.41 5.63
CA SER A 116 -20.07 -6.74 5.15
C SER A 116 -20.65 -7.02 3.76
N LEU A 117 -19.91 -7.82 3.00
CA LEU A 117 -20.27 -8.32 1.66
C LEU A 117 -20.51 -9.84 1.67
N PRO A 118 -21.60 -10.36 2.27
CA PRO A 118 -21.92 -11.78 2.14
C PRO A 118 -22.38 -12.13 0.71
N PRO A 119 -22.11 -13.35 0.20
CA PRO A 119 -21.33 -14.43 0.83
C PRO A 119 -19.81 -14.31 0.64
N VAL A 120 -19.32 -13.27 -0.05
CA VAL A 120 -17.91 -13.06 -0.40
C VAL A 120 -16.98 -13.09 0.82
N GLY A 121 -17.49 -12.63 1.97
CA GLY A 121 -16.72 -12.68 3.22
C GLY A 121 -15.76 -11.52 3.38
N TYR A 122 -16.08 -10.38 2.77
CA TYR A 122 -15.35 -9.14 2.98
C TYR A 122 -16.07 -8.25 3.96
N GLN A 123 -15.29 -7.56 4.79
CA GLN A 123 -15.69 -6.28 5.37
C GLN A 123 -15.12 -5.14 4.53
N PHE A 124 -15.84 -4.03 4.47
CA PHE A 124 -15.45 -2.90 3.64
C PHE A 124 -15.74 -1.56 4.30
N TRP A 125 -14.93 -0.57 3.94
CA TRP A 125 -15.14 0.82 4.30
C TRP A 125 -14.66 1.76 3.20
N PHE A 126 -15.27 2.93 3.12
CA PHE A 126 -14.79 4.02 2.28
C PHE A 126 -14.02 5.03 3.12
N CYS A 127 -12.79 5.33 2.72
CA CYS A 127 -12.03 6.44 3.27
C CYS A 127 -12.41 7.77 2.61
N ASP A 128 -12.71 7.72 1.32
CA ASP A 128 -13.18 8.85 0.51
C ASP A 128 -13.99 8.31 -0.70
N GLU A 129 -14.21 9.12 -1.73
CA GLU A 129 -14.98 8.73 -2.93
C GLU A 129 -14.26 7.70 -3.83
N ASN A 130 -12.93 7.66 -3.77
CA ASN A 130 -12.04 6.89 -4.63
C ASN A 130 -11.21 5.84 -3.88
N THR A 131 -11.26 5.80 -2.55
CA THR A 131 -10.50 4.88 -1.72
C THR A 131 -11.41 3.90 -0.99
N LEU A 132 -11.24 2.62 -1.30
CA LEU A 132 -11.96 1.49 -0.72
C LEU A 132 -10.99 0.63 0.09
N VAL A 133 -11.33 0.37 1.35
CA VAL A 133 -10.60 -0.57 2.22
C VAL A 133 -11.41 -1.84 2.32
N ILE A 134 -10.77 -2.98 2.06
CA ILE A 134 -11.36 -4.32 2.16
C ILE A 134 -10.56 -5.15 3.17
N ASN A 135 -11.27 -5.88 4.03
CA ASN A 135 -10.67 -6.92 4.86
C ASN A 135 -11.33 -8.27 4.55
N ASN A 136 -10.54 -9.28 4.20
CA ASN A 136 -11.04 -10.63 4.00
C ASN A 136 -11.18 -11.37 5.33
N VAL A 137 -12.37 -11.30 5.92
CA VAL A 137 -12.64 -11.87 7.25
C VAL A 137 -12.76 -13.41 7.25
N ILE A 138 -13.01 -14.03 6.10
CA ILE A 138 -13.08 -15.50 6.01
C ILE A 138 -11.67 -16.11 6.04
N ALA A 139 -10.71 -15.46 5.38
CA ALA A 139 -9.35 -15.98 5.24
C ALA A 139 -8.37 -15.50 6.33
N ASP A 140 -8.86 -14.76 7.34
CA ASP A 140 -8.00 -13.98 8.27
C ASP A 140 -6.97 -13.14 7.47
N GLY A 141 -7.47 -12.53 6.40
CA GLY A 141 -6.66 -11.91 5.38
C GLY A 141 -6.14 -10.53 5.78
N ALA A 142 -5.13 -10.07 5.05
CA ALA A 142 -4.66 -8.71 5.17
C ALA A 142 -5.77 -7.70 4.81
N THR A 143 -5.64 -6.49 5.35
CA THR A 143 -6.46 -5.35 4.95
C THR A 143 -5.85 -4.75 3.70
N GLU A 144 -6.65 -4.63 2.66
CA GLU A 144 -6.26 -4.23 1.32
C GLU A 144 -6.88 -2.87 1.00
N VAL A 145 -6.10 -1.98 0.38
CA VAL A 145 -6.55 -0.65 -0.01
C VAL A 145 -6.61 -0.60 -1.52
N PHE A 146 -7.78 -0.24 -2.04
CA PHE A 146 -8.05 -0.12 -3.45
C PHE A 146 -8.40 1.30 -3.84
N ILE A 147 -7.96 1.70 -5.04
CA ILE A 147 -8.29 2.98 -5.65
C ILE A 147 -9.17 2.76 -6.86
N ARG A 148 -10.26 3.54 -6.96
CA ARG A 148 -11.19 3.55 -8.10
C ARG A 148 -10.45 3.86 -9.40
N GLN A 149 -10.83 3.22 -10.50
CA GLN A 149 -10.34 3.48 -11.86
C GLN A 149 -11.36 4.21 -12.73
#